data_AF-A0A931QUL6-F1
#
_entry.id   AF-A0A931QUL6-F1
#
_cell.length_a   1.000
_cell.length_b   1.000
_cell.length_c   1.000
_cell.angle_alpha   90.00
_cell.angle_beta   90.00
_cell.angle_gamma   90.00
#
_symmetry.space_group_name_H-M   'P 1'
#
loop_
_entity.id
_entity.type
_entity.pdbx_description
1 polymer ?
#
loop_
_entity_poly.entity_id
_entity_poly.type
_entity_poly.pdbx_seq_one_letter_code
_entity_poly.pdbx_strand_id
1 'polypeptide(L)'
;MKALITKKVGMTSIITDDGSAVAVTLLSADPNVVTQIKTSDLDGYQAVALGFGENKKAGKSAKGHFKLAGIIPKTVREFIITDDKD
;
A
#
# COMPACT_ATOMS: atom_id res chain seq x y z
N MET A 1 -13.70 -3.52 2.48
CA MET A 1 -12.41 -3.31 3.21
C MET A 1 -11.58 -2.14 2.63
N LYS A 2 -10.89 -1.32 3.46
CA LYS A 2 -9.96 -0.25 3.03
C LYS A 2 -8.53 -0.55 3.52
N ALA A 3 -7.52 -0.44 2.67
CA ALA A 3 -6.12 -0.76 3.01
C ALA A 3 -5.10 0.17 2.34
N LEU A 4 -3.96 0.39 3.01
CA LEU A 4 -2.82 1.17 2.53
C LEU A 4 -1.50 0.52 2.97
N ILE A 5 -0.45 0.71 2.19
CA ILE A 5 0.92 0.39 2.60
C ILE A 5 1.50 1.65 3.26
N THR A 6 2.11 1.48 4.43
CA THR A 6 2.73 2.58 5.18
C THR A 6 4.10 2.18 5.71
N LYS A 7 4.91 3.18 6.06
CA LYS A 7 6.20 3.00 6.73
C LYS A 7 6.08 3.41 8.19
N LYS A 8 6.50 2.55 9.12
CA LYS A 8 6.63 2.93 10.54
C LYS A 8 7.70 4.01 10.69
N VAL A 9 7.31 5.16 11.24
CA VAL A 9 8.20 6.29 11.53
C VAL A 9 8.74 6.17 12.95
N GLY A 10 7.86 5.88 13.91
CA GLY A 10 8.24 5.81 15.31
C GLY A 10 7.03 5.65 16.22
N MET A 11 7.24 5.83 17.52
CA MET A 11 6.20 5.79 18.53
C MET A 11 6.31 7.06 19.37
N THR A 12 5.17 7.59 19.78
CA THR A 12 5.07 8.77 20.68
C THR A 12 3.85 8.61 21.58
N SER A 13 3.60 9.57 22.46
CA SER A 13 2.38 9.62 23.26
C SER A 13 1.61 10.91 22.98
N ILE A 14 0.29 10.82 22.96
CA ILE A 14 -0.61 11.97 22.89
C ILE A 14 -1.29 12.10 24.25
N ILE A 15 -1.37 13.33 24.76
CA ILE A 15 -2.16 13.64 25.97
C ILE A 15 -3.58 13.97 25.51
N THR A 16 -4.57 13.25 26.04
CA THR A 16 -5.98 13.47 25.74
C THR A 16 -6.57 14.55 26.65
N ASP A 17 -7.76 15.04 26.31
CA ASP A 17 -8.40 16.17 27.02
C ASP A 17 -8.71 15.87 28.50
N ASP A 18 -8.83 14.58 28.85
CA ASP A 18 -9.00 14.10 30.23
C ASP A 18 -7.68 13.98 31.02
N GLY A 19 -6.55 14.35 30.41
CA GLY A 19 -5.22 14.31 31.01
C GLY A 19 -4.51 12.96 30.94
N SER A 20 -5.11 11.93 30.32
CA SER A 20 -4.46 10.62 30.17
C SER A 20 -3.43 10.60 29.02
N ALA A 21 -2.42 9.73 29.13
CA ALA A 21 -1.37 9.58 28.12
C ALA A 21 -1.60 8.30 27.31
N VAL A 22 -1.85 8.45 26.00
CA VAL A 22 -2.09 7.33 25.08
C VAL A 22 -0.88 7.13 24.18
N ALA A 23 -0.29 5.94 24.22
CA ALA A 23 0.81 5.55 23.33
C ALA A 23 0.31 5.32 21.90
N VAL A 24 0.96 5.94 20.92
CA VAL A 24 0.60 5.87 19.51
C VAL A 24 1.79 5.52 18.62
N THR A 25 1.51 4.93 17.46
CA THR A 25 2.51 4.66 16.42
C THR A 25 2.32 5.63 15.26
N LEU A 26 3.39 6.33 14.89
CA LEU A 26 3.39 7.21 13.74
C LEU A 26 3.72 6.42 12.46
N LEU A 27 2.83 6.50 11.47
CA LEU A 27 2.95 5.85 10.17
C LEU A 27 3.01 6.91 9.07
N SER A 28 3.97 6.81 8.15
CA SER A 28 4.01 7.63 6.93
C SER A 28 3.28 6.91 5.81
N ALA A 29 2.27 7.59 5.26
CA ALA A 29 1.47 7.11 4.14
C ALA A 29 1.80 7.93 2.87
N ASP A 30 2.98 7.69 2.31
CA ASP A 30 3.35 8.21 0.99
C ASP A 30 2.37 7.64 -0.08
N PRO A 31 2.30 8.25 -1.29
CA PRO A 31 1.35 7.82 -2.32
C PRO A 31 1.41 6.32 -2.62
N ASN A 32 0.25 5.68 -2.53
CA ASN A 32 0.04 4.28 -2.90
C ASN A 32 -0.53 4.23 -4.32
N VAL A 33 0.18 3.61 -5.25
CA VAL A 33 -0.24 3.54 -6.67
C VAL A 33 -0.75 2.14 -6.98
N VAL A 34 -1.89 2.04 -7.65
CA VAL A 34 -2.40 0.76 -8.16
C VAL A 34 -1.49 0.29 -9.29
N THR A 35 -0.82 -0.84 -9.10
CA THR A 35 0.11 -1.40 -10.09
C THR A 35 -0.52 -2.44 -11.00
N GLN A 36 -1.48 -3.19 -10.45
CA GLN A 36 -2.20 -4.24 -11.18
C GLN A 36 -3.56 -4.47 -10.51
N ILE A 37 -4.57 -4.73 -11.34
CA ILE A 37 -5.89 -5.22 -10.93
C ILE A 37 -5.95 -6.68 -11.36
N LYS A 38 -6.23 -7.58 -10.41
CA LYS A 38 -6.40 -9.01 -10.66
C LYS A 38 -7.86 -9.37 -10.66
N THR A 39 -8.24 -10.22 -11.59
CA THR A 39 -9.62 -10.62 -11.84
C THR A 39 -9.78 -12.12 -11.74
N SER A 40 -10.94 -12.60 -11.30
CA SER A 40 -11.18 -14.04 -11.16
C SER A 40 -10.98 -14.82 -12.46
N ASP A 41 -11.32 -14.22 -13.60
CA ASP A 41 -11.25 -14.88 -14.91
C ASP A 41 -9.82 -15.12 -15.39
N LEU A 42 -8.90 -14.18 -15.10
CA LEU A 42 -7.51 -14.25 -15.55
C LEU A 42 -6.57 -14.81 -14.49
N ASP A 43 -6.80 -14.47 -13.21
CA ASP A 43 -5.86 -14.74 -12.11
C ASP A 43 -6.38 -15.79 -11.11
N GLY A 44 -7.66 -16.20 -11.21
CA GLY A 44 -8.30 -17.16 -10.31
C GLY A 44 -8.79 -16.58 -8.98
N TYR A 45 -8.62 -15.26 -8.76
CA TYR A 45 -9.12 -14.53 -7.59
C TYR A 45 -9.18 -13.03 -7.87
N GLN A 46 -9.91 -12.28 -7.02
CA GLN A 46 -9.96 -10.82 -7.09
C GLN A 46 -9.00 -10.18 -6.10
N ALA A 47 -8.14 -9.29 -6.59
CA ALA A 47 -7.23 -8.53 -5.75
C ALA A 47 -6.75 -7.25 -6.43
N VAL A 48 -6.30 -6.29 -5.63
CA VAL A 48 -5.59 -5.10 -6.10
C VAL A 48 -4.17 -5.12 -5.56
N ALA A 49 -3.20 -4.98 -6.46
CA ALA A 49 -1.80 -4.78 -6.12
C ALA A 49 -1.52 -3.28 -5.96
N LEU A 50 -1.05 -2.89 -4.77
CA LEU A 50 -0.62 -1.54 -4.45
C LEU A 50 0.91 -1.47 -4.37
N GLY A 51 1.47 -0.43 -4.98
CA GLY A 51 2.87 -0.06 -4.91
C GLY A 51 3.13 1.10 -3.97
N PHE A 52 4.20 1.02 -3.19
CA PHE A 52 4.64 2.04 -2.23
C PHE A 52 6.13 2.39 -2.39
N GLY A 53 6.42 3.68 -2.36
CA GLY A 53 7.75 4.26 -2.55
C GLY A 53 8.29 4.07 -3.97
N GLU A 54 9.31 4.82 -4.36
CA GLU A 54 9.89 4.74 -5.72
C GLU A 54 11.24 4.01 -5.71
N ASN A 55 11.45 3.10 -6.66
CA ASN A 55 12.74 2.45 -6.91
C ASN A 55 13.33 2.87 -8.26
N LYS A 56 14.28 3.81 -8.22
CA LYS A 56 14.98 4.33 -9.40
C LYS A 56 15.99 3.35 -10.00
N LYS A 57 16.44 2.34 -9.24
CA LYS A 57 17.46 1.35 -9.63
C LYS A 57 16.85 -0.02 -9.91
N ALA A 58 15.82 -0.06 -10.75
CA ALA A 58 15.13 -1.29 -11.12
C ALA A 58 15.74 -1.98 -12.36
N GLY A 59 15.72 -3.31 -12.37
CA GLY A 59 16.10 -4.12 -13.53
C GLY A 59 15.09 -4.03 -14.68
N LYS A 60 15.47 -4.53 -15.87
CA LYS A 60 14.65 -4.44 -17.09
C LYS A 60 13.26 -5.08 -16.95
N SER A 61 13.16 -6.23 -16.30
CA SER A 61 11.89 -6.94 -16.08
C SER A 61 10.89 -6.08 -15.29
N ALA A 62 11.32 -5.53 -14.15
CA ALA A 62 10.48 -4.65 -13.33
C ALA A 62 10.04 -3.38 -14.08
N LYS A 63 10.93 -2.79 -14.89
CA LYS A 63 10.57 -1.64 -15.74
C LYS A 63 9.48 -1.97 -16.75
N GLY A 64 9.52 -3.17 -17.34
CA GLY A 64 8.49 -3.65 -18.25
C GLY A 64 7.16 -3.87 -17.54
N HIS A 65 7.19 -4.57 -16.40
CA HIS A 65 6.00 -4.91 -15.63
C HIS A 65 5.24 -3.68 -15.10
N PHE A 66 5.95 -2.66 -14.61
CA PHE A 66 5.33 -1.45 -14.05
C PHE A 66 5.20 -0.29 -15.04
N LYS A 67 5.42 -0.52 -16.34
CA LYS A 67 5.38 0.54 -17.36
C LYS A 67 4.01 1.25 -17.41
N LEU A 68 2.92 0.51 -17.25
CA LEU A 68 1.55 1.05 -17.25
C LEU A 68 1.24 1.84 -15.97
N ALA A 69 1.85 1.47 -14.85
CA ALA A 69 1.64 2.13 -13.56
C ALA A 69 2.37 3.48 -13.46
N GLY A 70 3.26 3.81 -14.42
CA GLY A 70 4.00 5.08 -14.48
C GLY A 70 5.09 5.26 -13.42
N ILE A 71 5.06 4.47 -12.35
CA ILE A 71 6.08 4.42 -11.31
C ILE A 71 6.61 3.00 -11.14
N ILE A 72 7.86 2.87 -10.68
CA ILE A 72 8.42 1.58 -10.29
C ILE A 72 8.44 1.53 -8.77
N PRO A 73 7.51 0.80 -8.14
CA PRO A 73 7.39 0.80 -6.69
C PRO A 73 8.57 0.08 -6.03
N LYS A 74 8.94 0.53 -4.83
CA LYS A 74 9.94 -0.18 -3.99
C LYS A 74 9.33 -1.39 -3.29
N THR A 75 8.08 -1.29 -2.89
CA THR A 75 7.34 -2.38 -2.22
C THR A 75 6.00 -2.55 -2.91
N VAL A 76 5.60 -3.80 -3.15
CA VAL A 76 4.29 -4.14 -3.71
C VAL A 76 3.62 -5.15 -2.80
N ARG A 77 2.34 -4.93 -2.52
CA ARG A 77 1.48 -5.86 -1.78
C ARG A 77 0.14 -6.00 -2.47
N GLU A 78 -0.38 -7.22 -2.45
CA GLU A 78 -1.72 -7.53 -2.94
C GLU A 78 -2.70 -7.51 -1.77
N PHE A 79 -3.87 -6.93 -2.03
CA PHE A 79 -4.99 -6.94 -1.10
C PHE A 79 -6.15 -7.65 -1.78
N ILE A 80 -6.59 -8.74 -1.17
CA ILE A 80 -7.75 -9.50 -1.64
C ILE A 80 -8.98 -8.61 -1.48
N ILE A 81 -9.77 -8.54 -2.55
CA ILE A 81 -11.04 -7.83 -2.52
C ILE A 81 -12.13 -8.87 -2.37
N THR A 82 -12.89 -8.76 -1.29
CA THR A 82 -14.22 -9.34 -1.19
C THR A 82 -15.20 -8.30 -1.71
N ASP A 83 -16.19 -8.71 -2.50
CA ASP A 83 -17.31 -7.88 -2.93
C ASP A 83 -18.16 -7.47 -1.71
N ASP A 84 -17.63 -6.57 -0.88
CA ASP A 84 -18.42 -5.81 0.08
C ASP A 84 -19.11 -4.73 -0.74
N LYS A 85 -20.35 -5.01 -1.15
CA LYS A 85 -21.31 -4.00 -1.58
C LYS A 85 -21.69 -3.15 -0.37
N ASP A 86 -20.81 -2.22 0.02
CA ASP A 86 -21.11 -1.11 0.94
C ASP A 86 -20.15 0.08 0.71
#